data_AF-A0A7C7RNY2-F1
#
_entry.id   AF-A0A7C7RNY2-F1
#
_cell.length_a   1.000
_cell.length_b   1.000
_cell.length_c   1.000
_cell.angle_alpha   90.00
_cell.angle_beta   90.00
_cell.angle_gamma   90.00
#
_symmetry.space_group_name_H-M   'P 1'
#
loop_
_entity.id
_entity.type
_entity.pdbx_description
1 polymer ?
#
loop_
_entity_poly.entity_id
_entity_poly.type
_entity_poly.pdbx_seq_one_letter_code
_entity_poly.pdbx_strand_id
1 'polypeptide(L)'
;MARIFDVIEYPNAMKNEIVHRFPERGIGDYRVGSQVIVRESQNVVFFRDGQALDKFGPGRHTIATANIPLITDFIGKAFNDRTPFAAEVYFVSMKEFADL
;
A
#
# COMPACT_ATOMS: atom_id res chain seq x y z
N MET A 1 -11.76 -15.56 -6.00
CA MET A 1 -12.62 -14.37 -6.21
C MET A 1 -11.77 -13.28 -6.83
N ALA A 2 -12.12 -12.77 -8.01
CA ALA A 2 -11.41 -11.63 -8.60
C ALA A 2 -11.64 -10.38 -7.72
N ARG A 3 -10.59 -9.83 -7.12
CA ARG A 3 -10.68 -8.65 -6.24
C ARG A 3 -10.62 -7.38 -7.06
N ILE A 4 -11.71 -6.70 -7.39
CA ILE A 4 -11.64 -5.57 -8.35
C ILE A 4 -10.92 -4.34 -7.74
N PHE A 5 -11.05 -4.12 -6.43
CA PHE A 5 -10.40 -3.02 -5.71
C PHE A 5 -9.81 -3.48 -4.36
N ASP A 6 -8.59 -3.02 -4.10
CA ASP A 6 -7.86 -3.02 -2.83
C ASP A 6 -8.46 -2.11 -1.77
N VAL A 7 -8.62 -2.54 -0.51
CA VAL A 7 -8.68 -1.61 0.63
C VAL A 7 -7.50 -1.91 1.55
N ILE A 8 -6.64 -0.91 1.73
CA ILE A 8 -5.44 -0.97 2.56
C ILE A 8 -5.65 -0.05 3.76
N GLU A 9 -5.64 -0.63 4.95
CA GLU A 9 -5.73 0.12 6.20
C GLU A 9 -4.90 -0.55 7.29
N TYR A 10 -4.41 0.26 8.24
CA TYR A 10 -3.78 -0.25 9.46
C TYR A 10 -4.53 0.27 10.70
N PRO A 11 -5.39 -0.57 11.33
CA PRO A 11 -6.26 -0.12 12.41
C PRO A 11 -5.53 0.15 13.74
N ASN A 12 -4.32 -0.39 13.90
CA ASN A 12 -3.52 -0.15 15.08
C ASN A 12 -3.05 1.31 15.14
N ALA A 13 -3.22 1.95 16.29
CA ALA A 13 -2.82 3.34 16.51
C ALA A 13 -1.30 3.55 16.63
N MET A 14 -0.46 2.63 16.11
CA MET A 14 1.01 2.73 16.10
C MET A 14 1.60 3.04 17.49
N LYS A 15 1.10 2.40 18.55
CA LYS A 15 1.50 2.72 19.94
C LYS A 15 2.96 2.35 20.23
N ASN A 16 3.43 1.22 19.71
CA ASN A 16 4.77 0.68 19.94
C ASN A 16 5.49 0.39 18.62
N GLU A 17 5.09 1.06 17.54
CA GLU A 17 5.58 0.80 16.19
C GLU A 17 5.74 2.13 15.46
N ILE A 18 6.94 2.42 14.96
CA ILE A 18 7.20 3.66 14.20
C ILE A 18 6.72 3.50 12.76
N VAL A 19 6.99 2.34 12.14
CA VAL A 19 6.72 2.09 10.73
C VAL A 19 6.13 0.69 10.55
N HIS A 20 5.01 0.61 9.84
CA HIS A 20 4.38 -0.63 9.42
C HIS A 20 4.32 -0.69 7.89
N ARG A 21 4.82 -1.77 7.30
CA ARG A 21 4.84 -1.97 5.84
C ARG A 21 3.72 -2.92 5.42
N PHE A 22 3.03 -2.57 4.34
CA PHE A 22 2.06 -3.42 3.66
C PHE A 22 2.46 -3.62 2.17
N PRO A 23 2.45 -4.85 1.63
CA PRO A 23 2.27 -6.10 2.36
C PRO A 23 3.49 -6.37 3.25
N GLU A 24 3.28 -7.08 4.36
CA GLU A 24 4.34 -7.37 5.34
C GLU A 24 5.50 -8.18 4.75
N ARG A 25 5.20 -9.01 3.74
CA ARG A 25 6.17 -9.84 3.04
C ARG A 25 5.89 -9.84 1.54
N GLY A 26 6.97 -9.81 0.77
CA GLY A 26 6.90 -9.87 -0.69
C GLY A 26 6.44 -8.57 -1.31
N ILE A 27 5.98 -8.69 -2.56
CA ILE A 27 5.60 -7.57 -3.42
C ILE A 27 4.08 -7.43 -3.38
N GLY A 28 3.57 -6.20 -3.18
CA GLY A 28 2.14 -5.91 -3.26
C GLY A 28 1.70 -5.72 -4.70
N ASP A 29 0.56 -6.31 -5.05
CA ASP A 29 -0.04 -6.26 -6.39
C ASP A 29 -1.34 -5.43 -6.40
N TYR A 30 -1.31 -4.24 -5.80
CA TYR A 30 -2.52 -3.42 -5.72
C TYR A 30 -3.05 -3.03 -7.09
N ARG A 31 -4.36 -3.12 -7.26
CA ARG A 31 -5.04 -2.73 -8.50
C ARG A 31 -5.21 -1.22 -8.60
N VAL A 32 -5.40 -0.74 -9.83
CA VAL A 32 -5.73 0.67 -10.05
C VAL A 32 -7.04 1.02 -9.36
N GLY A 33 -7.07 2.11 -8.59
CA GLY A 33 -8.28 2.56 -7.88
C GLY A 33 -8.44 1.98 -6.47
N SER A 34 -7.48 1.19 -6.00
CA SER A 34 -7.44 0.72 -4.61
C SER A 34 -7.42 1.91 -3.63
N GLN A 35 -8.03 1.72 -2.47
CA GLN A 35 -8.19 2.74 -1.45
C GLN A 35 -7.19 2.52 -0.31
N VAL A 36 -6.52 3.58 0.12
CA VAL A 36 -5.71 3.62 1.33
C VAL A 36 -6.44 4.48 2.36
N ILE A 37 -6.73 3.91 3.53
CA ILE A 37 -7.37 4.61 4.63
C ILE A 37 -6.30 4.91 5.69
N VAL A 38 -6.03 6.19 5.90
CA VAL A 38 -5.01 6.69 6.83
C VAL A 38 -5.70 7.26 8.06
N ARG A 39 -5.26 6.82 9.25
CA ARG A 39 -5.80 7.33 10.53
C ARG A 39 -5.07 8.61 10.94
N GLU A 40 -5.71 9.40 11.81
CA GLU A 40 -5.17 10.69 12.28
C GLU A 40 -3.77 10.61 12.87
N SER A 41 -3.44 9.52 13.57
CA SER A 41 -2.13 9.33 14.18
C SER A 41 -1.08 8.74 13.23
N GLN A 42 -1.36 8.69 11.93
CA GLN A 42 -0.52 8.05 10.92
C GLN A 42 -0.33 8.98 9.72
N ASN A 43 0.81 8.84 9.06
CA ASN A 43 1.01 9.25 7.68
C ASN A 43 1.31 8.00 6.85
N VAL A 44 1.01 8.05 5.56
CA VAL A 44 1.37 6.97 4.64
C VAL A 44 2.35 7.47 3.60
N VAL A 45 3.33 6.63 3.27
CA VAL A 45 4.19 6.79 2.08
C VAL A 45 3.90 5.65 1.11
N PHE A 46 3.53 6.01 -0.11
CA PHE A 46 3.27 5.06 -1.18
C PHE A 46 4.51 4.86 -2.04
N PHE A 47 4.90 3.60 -2.18
CA PHE A 47 6.00 3.17 -3.02
C PHE A 47 5.49 2.38 -4.21
N ARG A 48 6.06 2.64 -5.38
CA ARG A 48 5.84 1.86 -6.60
C ARG A 48 7.13 1.73 -7.36
N ASP A 49 7.41 0.53 -7.86
CA ASP A 49 8.63 0.24 -8.65
C ASP A 49 9.93 0.66 -7.93
N GLY A 50 9.94 0.59 -6.59
CA GLY A 50 11.07 0.98 -5.74
C GLY A 50 11.20 2.49 -5.48
N GLN A 51 10.27 3.32 -5.95
CA GLN A 51 10.28 4.77 -5.75
C GLN A 51 9.17 5.21 -4.79
N ALA A 52 9.49 6.12 -3.88
CA ALA A 52 8.49 6.83 -3.07
C ALA A 52 7.80 7.87 -3.96
N LEU A 53 6.49 7.71 -4.17
CA LEU A 53 5.72 8.57 -5.08
C LEU A 53 4.97 9.65 -4.32
N ASP A 54 4.14 9.25 -3.36
CA ASP A 54 3.21 10.13 -2.68
C ASP A 54 3.21 9.93 -1.17
N LYS A 55 2.91 11.01 -0.46
CA LYS A 55 2.62 11.01 0.98
C LYS A 55 1.16 11.34 1.20
N PHE A 56 0.47 10.48 1.94
CA PHE A 56 -0.93 10.68 2.31
C PHE A 56 -1.05 11.00 3.80
N GLY A 57 -1.80 12.07 4.09
CA GLY A 57 -2.24 12.40 5.45
C GLY A 57 -3.53 11.67 5.85
N PRO A 58 -4.12 12.00 7.01
CA PRO A 58 -5.35 11.36 7.48
C PRO A 58 -6.50 11.45 6.47
N GLY A 59 -7.27 10.38 6.33
CA GLY A 59 -8.41 10.29 5.42
C GLY A 59 -8.31 9.13 4.43
N ARG A 60 -9.23 9.10 3.46
CA ARG A 60 -9.29 8.08 2.40
C ARG A 60 -8.66 8.61 1.13
N HIS A 61 -7.70 7.87 0.59
CA HIS A 61 -6.95 8.20 -0.62
C HIS A 61 -7.06 7.08 -1.64
N THR A 62 -7.11 7.43 -2.91
CA THR A 62 -7.11 6.45 -4.00
C THR A 62 -5.71 6.33 -4.55
N ILE A 63 -5.16 5.11 -4.59
CA ILE A 63 -3.88 4.84 -5.23
C ILE A 63 -4.08 4.37 -6.66
N ALA A 64 -3.29 4.93 -7.56
CA ALA A 64 -3.23 4.52 -8.95
C ALA A 64 -1.96 3.69 -9.18
N THR A 65 -2.15 2.40 -9.44
CA THR A 65 -1.09 1.54 -9.98
C THR A 65 -1.29 1.37 -11.49
N ALA A 66 -0.24 0.95 -12.20
CA ALA A 66 -0.36 0.55 -13.61
C ALA A 66 -1.05 -0.82 -13.78
N ASN A 67 -1.61 -1.37 -12.70
CA ASN A 67 -2.17 -2.71 -12.65
C ASN A 67 -3.64 -2.68 -13.06
N ILE A 68 -3.89 -2.74 -14.38
CA ILE A 68 -5.23 -2.76 -14.98
C ILE A 68 -5.75 -4.21 -15.04
N PRO A 69 -6.89 -4.56 -14.42
CA PRO A 69 -7.34 -5.94 -14.22
C PRO A 69 -7.31 -6.84 -15.46
N LEU A 70 -7.73 -6.34 -16.63
CA LEU A 70 -7.76 -7.11 -17.88
C LEU A 70 -6.36 -7.36 -18.49
N ILE A 71 -5.40 -6.48 -18.22
CA ILE A 71 -4.01 -6.58 -18.71
C ILE A 71 -3.18 -7.43 -17.75
N THR A 72 -3.40 -7.26 -16.44
CA THR A 72 -2.69 -8.01 -15.39
C THR A 72 -2.91 -9.51 -15.49
N ASP A 73 -4.14 -9.96 -15.76
CA ASP A 73 -4.45 -11.40 -15.85
C ASP A 73 -3.72 -12.07 -17.03
N PHE A 74 -3.43 -11.33 -18.10
CA PHE A 74 -2.65 -11.81 -19.25
C PHE A 74 -1.13 -11.77 -18.97
N ILE A 75 -0.64 -10.69 -18.35
CA ILE A 75 0.77 -10.53 -17.98
C ILE A 75 1.18 -11.52 -16.87
N GLY A 76 0.32 -11.75 -15.86
CA GLY A 76 0.60 -12.69 -14.77
C GLY A 76 0.95 -14.09 -15.29
N LYS A 77 0.21 -14.60 -16.28
CA LYS A 77 0.50 -15.90 -16.91
C LYS A 77 1.84 -15.93 -17.66
N ALA A 78 2.32 -14.79 -18.16
CA ALA A 78 3.62 -14.68 -18.82
C ALA A 78 4.78 -14.50 -17.84
N PHE A 79 4.53 -13.99 -16.62
CA PHE A 79 5.53 -13.66 -15.61
C PHE A 79 5.46 -14.57 -14.36
N ASN A 80 5.09 -15.85 -14.51
CA ASN A 80 4.98 -16.82 -13.40
C ASN A 80 4.11 -16.30 -12.23
N ASP A 81 2.96 -15.72 -12.54
CA ASP A 81 2.00 -15.12 -11.59
C ASP A 81 2.58 -13.98 -10.74
N ARG A 82 3.69 -13.37 -11.16
CA ARG A 82 4.24 -12.17 -10.54
C ARG A 82 3.87 -10.93 -11.35
N THR A 83 3.43 -9.88 -10.66
CA THR A 83 3.24 -8.57 -11.28
C THR A 83 4.58 -7.83 -11.37
N PRO A 84 4.92 -7.21 -12.51
CA PRO A 84 6.05 -6.29 -12.60
C PRO A 84 5.72 -4.93 -11.93
N PHE A 85 4.45 -4.66 -11.62
CA PHE A 85 3.98 -3.41 -11.02
C PHE A 85 3.93 -3.53 -9.51
N ALA A 86 5.11 -3.64 -8.92
CA ALA A 86 5.29 -3.76 -7.47
C ALA A 86 4.85 -2.48 -6.78
N ALA A 87 3.98 -2.61 -5.77
CA ALA A 87 3.57 -1.49 -4.95
C ALA A 87 3.60 -1.84 -3.45
N GLU A 88 4.00 -0.88 -2.64
CA GLU A 88 4.15 -1.02 -1.19
C GLU A 88 3.60 0.23 -0.50
N VAL A 89 2.99 0.05 0.67
CA VAL A 89 2.37 1.11 1.46
C VAL A 89 3.01 1.09 2.84
N TYR A 90 3.63 2.19 3.25
CA TYR A 90 4.26 2.32 4.55
C TYR A 90 3.45 3.26 5.42
N PHE A 91 2.87 2.74 6.50
CA PHE A 91 2.26 3.54 7.56
C PHE A 91 3.34 3.98 8.53
N VAL A 92 3.43 5.28 8.77
CA VAL A 92 4.40 5.91 9.65
C VAL A 92 3.66 6.58 10.79
N SER A 93 4.05 6.29 12.02
CA SER A 93 3.48 6.90 13.22
C SER A 93 3.80 8.38 13.27
N MET A 94 2.80 9.19 13.62
CA MET A 94 2.97 10.62 13.92
C MET A 94 3.03 10.89 15.42
N LYS A 95 3.07 9.83 16.25
CA LYS A 95 3.16 9.95 17.70
C LYS A 95 4.58 10.22 18.14
N GLU A 96 4.70 10.94 19.24
CA GLU A 96 5.95 11.08 19.96
C GLU A 96 6.20 9.82 20.79
N PHE A 97 7.43 9.30 20.72
CA PHE A 97 7.87 8.15 21.49
C PHE A 97 8.97 8.62 22.43
N ALA A 98 8.62 8.91 23.68
CA ALA A 98 9.56 9.46 24.67
C ALA A 98 10.60 8.42 25.15
N ASP A 99 10.27 7.13 25.09
CA ASP A 99 11.04 6.04 25.72
C ASP A 99 11.38 4.88 24.76
N LEU A 100 11.52 5.16 23.45
CA LEU A 100 11.90 4.12 22.47
C LEU A 100 13.40 3.78 22.51
#